data_AF-A0AA41SMD2-F1
#
_entry.id   AF-A0AA41SMD2-F1
#
_cell.length_a   1.000
_cell.length_b   1.000
_cell.length_c   1.000
_cell.angle_alpha   90.00
_cell.angle_beta   90.00
_cell.angle_gamma   90.00
#
_symmetry.space_group_name_H-M   'P 1'
#
loop_
_entity.id
_entity.type
_entity.pdbx_description
1 polymer ?
#
loop_
_entity_poly.entity_id
_entity_poly.type
_entity_poly.pdbx_seq_one_letter_code
_entity_poly.pdbx_strand_id
1 'polypeptide(L)'
;MGIKGLTKLLTENTPKCMKRGNLASYVGRQIAIDASCSIYQFLMVIGRNGTELLMNQAGEPTSHLYGLFYRTVGLLDAGLKPVYVFDGKPPELKRQEMAKRFLKREDASKGLAAAIESGDKEVIEKFSKRTVMVTKQHNDDCKKLLGLMGLPLVQASSEAEPECAALCKSGKVYAVSSEDMDTLTFGAPRFMRHLMGPSSKIPVVEFHLEKILTELNLTMDQFVDLCMLCGCDYCPTIRGIGGQTALKLIRQHGSMESILENINRERYQVPENWPFQEVRHLFKEPLICADDQQPDFAWTDPDVKGIINFLVEENGFSDYRVRKAIQKIEAAMNNTQSSIQNFFTKNFSKGCG
;
A
#
# COMPACT_ATOMS: atom_id res chain seq x y z
N MET A 1 -4.44 5.79 4.30
CA MET A 1 -5.64 6.08 3.48
C MET A 1 -6.71 5.08 3.93
N GLY A 2 -7.78 4.88 3.16
CA GLY A 2 -8.90 3.94 3.42
C GLY A 2 -9.73 4.24 4.64
N ILE A 3 -9.25 3.94 5.86
CA ILE A 3 -10.03 4.14 7.09
C ILE A 3 -9.70 5.47 7.77
N LYS A 4 -10.69 6.37 7.80
CA LYS A 4 -10.54 7.73 8.32
C LYS A 4 -10.21 7.75 9.82
N GLY A 5 -9.03 8.25 10.16
CA GLY A 5 -8.62 8.46 11.55
C GLY A 5 -8.19 7.19 12.31
N LEU A 6 -8.13 6.02 11.65
CA LEU A 6 -7.81 4.76 12.31
C LEU A 6 -6.43 4.77 12.96
N THR A 7 -5.39 5.30 12.30
CA THR A 7 -4.05 5.39 12.90
C THR A 7 -4.05 6.17 14.22
N LYS A 8 -4.78 7.28 14.29
CA LYS A 8 -4.91 8.08 15.52
C LYS A 8 -5.64 7.29 16.60
N LEU A 9 -6.75 6.64 16.25
CA LEU A 9 -7.51 5.80 17.18
C LEU A 9 -6.66 4.67 17.78
N LEU A 10 -5.90 3.96 16.94
CA LEU A 10 -4.99 2.90 17.39
C LEU A 10 -3.85 3.46 18.25
N THR A 11 -3.27 4.60 17.89
CA THR A 11 -2.20 5.22 18.71
C THR A 11 -2.68 5.56 20.12
N GLU A 12 -3.94 6.00 20.26
CA GLU A 12 -4.52 6.39 21.53
C GLU A 12 -5.02 5.19 22.38
N ASN A 13 -5.43 4.08 21.75
CA ASN A 13 -6.10 2.98 22.45
C ASN A 13 -5.33 1.65 22.44
N THR A 14 -4.33 1.47 21.57
CA THR A 14 -3.59 0.20 21.40
C THR A 14 -2.07 0.43 21.34
N PRO A 15 -1.45 0.90 22.44
CA PRO A 15 -0.04 1.31 22.43
C PRO A 15 0.92 0.14 22.15
N LYS A 16 0.53 -1.12 22.37
CA LYS A 16 1.41 -2.29 22.17
C LYS A 16 1.27 -2.91 20.78
N CYS A 17 0.30 -2.48 19.98
CA CYS A 17 0.05 -3.04 18.65
C CYS A 17 1.10 -2.62 17.60
N MET A 18 1.79 -1.51 17.82
CA MET A 18 2.76 -0.92 16.91
C MET A 18 4.20 -1.22 17.32
N LYS A 19 5.01 -1.65 16.35
CA LYS A 19 6.47 -1.74 16.45
C LYS A 19 7.10 -0.78 15.46
N ARG A 20 8.10 -0.01 15.91
CA ARG A 20 8.87 0.88 15.04
C ARG A 20 10.24 0.26 14.78
N GLY A 21 10.69 0.27 13.52
CA GLY A 21 11.96 -0.32 13.12
C GLY A 21 12.54 0.31 11.86
N ASN A 22 13.69 -0.22 11.45
CA ASN A 22 14.34 0.11 10.19
C ASN A 22 14.34 -1.12 9.26
N LEU A 23 14.81 -0.97 8.02
CA LEU A 23 14.83 -2.07 7.05
C LEU A 23 15.65 -3.28 7.55
N ALA A 24 16.76 -3.04 8.24
CA ALA A 24 17.60 -4.11 8.80
C ALA A 24 16.87 -5.00 9.83
N SER A 25 15.74 -4.55 10.37
CA SER A 25 14.90 -5.35 11.28
C SER A 25 14.13 -6.46 10.55
N TYR A 26 14.13 -6.47 9.22
CA TYR A 26 13.31 -7.34 8.38
C TYR A 26 14.13 -8.15 7.36
N VAL A 27 15.42 -8.34 7.60
CA VAL A 27 16.31 -9.15 6.74
C VAL A 27 15.72 -10.55 6.53
N GLY A 28 15.72 -11.00 5.28
CA GLY A 28 15.20 -12.29 4.84
C GLY A 28 13.67 -12.38 4.77
N ARG A 29 12.93 -11.35 5.20
CA ARG A 29 11.46 -11.38 5.20
C ARG A 29 10.91 -11.10 3.80
N GLN A 30 9.95 -11.93 3.40
CA GLN A 30 9.11 -11.70 2.22
C GLN A 30 7.99 -10.73 2.57
N ILE A 31 7.82 -9.67 1.79
CA ILE A 31 6.85 -8.61 2.06
C ILE A 31 6.00 -8.40 0.81
N ALA A 32 4.68 -8.53 0.94
CA ALA A 32 3.76 -8.12 -0.12
C ALA A 32 3.60 -6.60 -0.10
N ILE A 33 3.80 -5.95 -1.24
CA ILE A 33 3.77 -4.50 -1.38
C ILE A 33 2.62 -4.13 -2.30
N ASP A 34 1.73 -3.29 -1.81
CA ASP A 34 0.73 -2.60 -2.62
C ASP A 34 1.46 -1.62 -3.57
N ALA A 35 1.48 -1.99 -4.86
CA ALA A 35 2.16 -1.23 -5.90
C ALA A 35 1.42 0.07 -6.21
N SER A 36 0.09 0.04 -6.27
CA SER A 36 -0.74 1.19 -6.64
C SER A 36 -0.54 2.37 -5.68
N CYS A 37 -0.58 2.10 -4.37
CA CYS A 37 -0.32 3.12 -3.36
C CYS A 37 1.10 3.69 -3.48
N SER A 38 2.08 2.83 -3.75
CA SER A 38 3.50 3.22 -3.91
C SER A 38 3.72 4.10 -5.13
N ILE A 39 3.15 3.74 -6.29
CA ILE A 39 3.26 4.49 -7.55
C ILE A 39 2.65 5.89 -7.38
N TYR A 40 1.47 5.99 -6.77
CA TYR A 40 0.85 7.28 -6.46
C TYR A 40 1.78 8.14 -5.60
N GLN A 41 2.35 7.58 -4.52
CA GLN A 41 3.28 8.30 -3.65
C GLN A 41 4.50 8.84 -4.41
N PHE A 42 5.06 8.05 -5.33
CA PHE A 42 6.21 8.47 -6.13
C PHE A 42 5.86 9.62 -7.09
N LEU A 43 4.75 9.52 -7.82
CA LEU A 43 4.28 10.58 -8.71
C LEU A 43 3.96 11.90 -7.97
N MET A 44 3.60 11.81 -6.69
CA MET A 44 3.28 12.94 -5.84
C MET A 44 4.49 13.69 -5.28
N VAL A 45 5.62 13.00 -5.08
CA VAL A 45 6.74 13.52 -4.29
C VAL A 45 8.02 13.66 -5.11
N ILE A 46 8.31 12.71 -5.98
CA ILE A 46 9.62 12.62 -6.63
C ILE A 46 9.64 13.57 -7.82
N GLY A 47 10.72 14.36 -7.91
CA GLY A 47 10.99 15.11 -9.14
C GLY A 47 10.06 16.27 -9.43
N ARG A 48 9.25 16.69 -8.46
CA ARG A 48 8.31 17.79 -8.62
C ARG A 48 8.88 19.10 -8.09
N ASN A 49 8.64 20.18 -8.83
CA ASN A 49 8.85 21.55 -8.38
C ASN A 49 7.76 22.45 -8.99
N GLY A 50 6.71 22.75 -8.23
CA GLY A 50 5.53 23.41 -8.76
C GLY A 50 4.81 22.52 -9.78
N THR A 51 4.79 22.95 -11.04
CA THR A 51 4.22 22.20 -12.17
C THR A 51 5.24 21.32 -12.90
N GLU A 52 6.53 21.51 -12.67
CA GLU A 52 7.60 20.73 -13.30
C GLU A 52 7.63 19.31 -12.75
N LEU A 53 7.81 18.33 -13.64
CA LEU A 53 7.95 16.91 -13.31
C LEU A 53 9.26 16.37 -13.89
N LEU A 54 9.80 15.32 -13.28
CA LEU A 54 10.79 14.49 -13.98
C LEU A 54 10.12 13.78 -15.16
N MET A 55 10.66 14.03 -16.35
CA MET A 55 10.17 13.50 -17.62
C MET A 55 11.33 12.95 -18.45
N ASN A 56 11.02 12.05 -19.38
CA ASN A 56 11.95 11.63 -20.43
C ASN A 56 11.96 12.64 -21.61
N GLN A 57 12.72 12.34 -22.66
CA GLN A 57 12.82 13.20 -23.86
C GLN A 57 11.49 13.32 -24.63
N ALA A 58 10.59 12.35 -24.49
CA ALA A 58 9.25 12.36 -25.09
C ALA A 58 8.22 13.17 -24.27
N GLY A 59 8.63 13.74 -23.12
CA GLY A 59 7.73 14.49 -22.22
C GLY A 59 6.87 13.61 -21.31
N GLU A 60 7.21 12.32 -21.19
CA GLU A 60 6.48 11.38 -20.35
C GLU A 60 7.05 11.39 -18.93
N PRO A 61 6.22 11.44 -17.87
CA PRO A 61 6.70 11.43 -16.49
C PRO A 61 7.49 10.16 -16.17
N THR A 62 8.59 10.26 -15.42
CA THR A 62 9.46 9.11 -15.04
C THR A 62 9.58 8.91 -13.53
N SER A 63 8.77 9.65 -12.75
CA SER A 63 8.85 9.67 -11.28
C SER A 63 8.47 8.32 -10.65
N HIS A 64 7.50 7.59 -11.24
CA HIS A 64 7.11 6.24 -10.81
C HIS A 64 8.25 5.25 -10.98
N LEU A 65 8.92 5.26 -12.14
CA LEU A 65 10.08 4.42 -12.43
C LEU A 65 11.24 4.72 -11.46
N TYR A 66 11.55 6.00 -11.26
CA TYR A 66 12.63 6.41 -10.36
C TYR A 66 12.36 5.96 -8.93
N GLY A 67 11.17 6.28 -8.40
CA GLY A 67 10.80 5.91 -7.05
C GLY A 67 10.81 4.40 -6.85
N LEU A 68 10.17 3.67 -7.75
CA LEU A 68 10.07 2.22 -7.66
C LEU A 68 11.48 1.60 -7.73
N PHE A 69 12.27 1.91 -8.76
CA PHE A 69 13.60 1.33 -8.95
C PHE A 69 14.49 1.50 -7.71
N TYR A 70 14.70 2.74 -7.26
CA TYR A 70 15.66 2.99 -6.17
C TYR A 70 15.14 2.53 -4.81
N ARG A 71 13.81 2.57 -4.57
CA ARG A 71 13.25 2.02 -3.32
C ARG A 71 13.39 0.51 -3.30
N THR A 72 13.04 -0.17 -4.38
CA THR A 72 13.20 -1.62 -4.51
C THR A 72 14.65 -2.05 -4.33
N VAL A 73 15.60 -1.37 -4.98
CA VAL A 73 17.04 -1.60 -4.77
C VAL A 73 17.41 -1.47 -3.28
N GLY A 74 16.91 -0.46 -2.59
CA GLY A 74 17.16 -0.27 -1.16
C GLY A 74 16.56 -1.37 -0.27
N LEU A 75 15.40 -1.94 -0.65
CA LEU A 75 14.81 -3.08 0.05
C LEU A 75 15.66 -4.35 -0.14
N LEU A 76 16.08 -4.62 -1.38
CA LEU A 76 16.92 -5.78 -1.72
C LEU A 76 18.29 -5.68 -1.04
N ASP A 77 18.93 -4.51 -1.08
CA ASP A 77 20.22 -4.22 -0.43
C ASP A 77 20.13 -4.41 1.10
N ALA A 78 18.96 -4.15 1.69
CA ALA A 78 18.69 -4.43 3.10
C ALA A 78 18.28 -5.89 3.38
N GLY A 79 18.28 -6.76 2.37
CA GLY A 79 17.97 -8.18 2.47
C GLY A 79 16.48 -8.53 2.52
N LEU A 80 15.57 -7.60 2.22
CA LEU A 80 14.14 -7.87 2.11
C LEU A 80 13.82 -8.51 0.76
N LYS A 81 12.73 -9.28 0.71
CA LYS A 81 12.23 -9.96 -0.50
C LYS A 81 10.86 -9.39 -0.89
N PRO A 82 10.82 -8.31 -1.68
CA PRO A 82 9.55 -7.68 -2.04
C PRO A 82 8.79 -8.53 -3.07
N VAL A 83 7.47 -8.61 -2.91
CA VAL A 83 6.50 -9.12 -3.88
C VAL A 83 5.53 -7.99 -4.19
N TYR A 84 5.43 -7.56 -5.45
CA TYR A 84 4.57 -6.43 -5.81
C TYR A 84 3.20 -6.91 -6.25
N VAL A 85 2.15 -6.34 -5.65
CA VAL A 85 0.76 -6.64 -5.97
C VAL A 85 0.14 -5.41 -6.62
N PHE A 86 -0.41 -5.60 -7.82
CA PHE A 86 -1.07 -4.55 -8.60
C PHE A 86 -2.58 -4.72 -8.55
N ASP A 87 -3.32 -3.61 -8.47
CA ASP A 87 -4.78 -3.63 -8.54
C ASP A 87 -5.28 -4.20 -9.86
N GLY A 88 -6.41 -4.91 -9.77
CA GLY A 88 -7.27 -5.29 -10.88
C GLY A 88 -8.45 -4.35 -11.02
N LYS A 89 -9.64 -4.91 -11.19
CA LYS A 89 -10.86 -4.12 -11.37
C LYS A 89 -11.40 -3.68 -10.00
N PRO A 90 -11.60 -2.36 -9.76
CA PRO A 90 -12.14 -1.91 -8.48
C PRO A 90 -13.59 -2.41 -8.27
N PRO A 91 -14.00 -2.64 -7.02
CA PRO A 91 -15.35 -3.11 -6.71
C PRO A 91 -16.37 -2.00 -6.97
N GLU A 92 -17.61 -2.38 -7.31
CA GLU A 92 -18.69 -1.42 -7.59
C GLU A 92 -18.98 -0.48 -6.41
N LEU A 93 -18.80 -0.96 -5.18
CA LEU A 93 -18.98 -0.19 -3.94
C LEU A 93 -18.03 1.02 -3.87
N LYS A 94 -16.85 0.95 -4.52
CA LYS A 94 -15.87 2.06 -4.55
C LYS A 94 -16.20 3.14 -5.58
N ARG A 95 -17.23 2.93 -6.42
CA ARG A 95 -17.63 3.86 -7.51
C ARG A 95 -17.89 5.28 -7.03
N GLN A 96 -18.61 5.42 -5.91
CA GLN A 96 -18.93 6.74 -5.36
C GLN A 96 -17.68 7.48 -4.89
N GLU A 97 -16.73 6.78 -4.25
CA GLU A 97 -15.48 7.38 -3.82
C GLU A 97 -14.58 7.75 -5.01
N MET A 98 -14.53 6.91 -6.05
CA MET A 98 -13.84 7.24 -7.30
C MET A 98 -14.43 8.49 -7.98
N ALA A 99 -15.76 8.63 -8.01
CA ALA A 99 -16.42 9.82 -8.53
C ALA A 99 -16.08 11.08 -7.70
N LYS A 100 -16.06 10.98 -6.37
CA LYS A 100 -15.62 12.08 -5.49
C LYS A 100 -14.16 12.46 -5.75
N ARG A 101 -13.28 11.48 -5.96
CA ARG A 101 -11.86 11.72 -6.31
C ARG A 101 -11.71 12.33 -7.69
N PHE A 102 -12.58 12.00 -8.64
CA PHE A 102 -12.62 12.66 -9.95
C PHE A 102 -13.00 14.14 -9.82
N LEU A 103 -14.12 14.46 -9.16
CA LEU A 103 -14.57 15.84 -8.98
C LEU A 103 -13.54 16.70 -8.23
N LYS A 104 -12.97 16.18 -7.14
CA LYS A 104 -11.89 16.87 -6.40
C LYS A 104 -10.67 17.19 -7.26
N ARG A 105 -10.36 16.34 -8.24
CA ARG A 105 -9.26 16.58 -9.18
C ARG A 105 -9.63 17.62 -10.22
N GLU A 106 -10.86 17.59 -10.73
CA GLU A 106 -11.36 18.62 -11.64
C GLU A 106 -11.31 20.01 -10.98
N ASP A 107 -11.79 20.12 -9.75
CA ASP A 107 -11.72 21.35 -8.95
C ASP A 107 -10.27 21.76 -8.68
N ALA A 108 -9.39 20.79 -8.39
CA ALA A 108 -7.97 21.06 -8.20
C ALA A 108 -7.28 21.55 -9.48
N SER A 109 -7.67 21.03 -10.66
CA SER A 109 -7.15 21.48 -11.95
C SER A 109 -7.59 22.91 -12.25
N LYS A 110 -8.85 23.27 -11.97
CA LYS A 110 -9.34 24.66 -12.07
C LYS A 110 -8.58 25.59 -11.11
N GLY A 111 -8.39 25.15 -9.86
CA GLY A 111 -7.62 25.89 -8.86
C GLY A 111 -6.15 26.05 -9.25
N LEU A 112 -5.53 25.05 -9.88
CA LEU A 112 -4.17 25.11 -10.38
C LEU A 112 -4.02 26.15 -11.50
N ALA A 113 -4.95 26.18 -12.46
CA ALA A 113 -4.92 27.16 -13.54
C ALA A 113 -4.96 28.60 -13.00
N ALA A 114 -5.86 28.89 -12.06
CA ALA A 114 -5.94 30.19 -11.41
C ALA A 114 -4.67 30.53 -10.59
N ALA A 115 -4.06 29.53 -9.94
CA ALA A 115 -2.83 29.73 -9.17
C ALA A 115 -1.60 30.01 -10.05
N ILE A 116 -1.55 29.41 -11.24
CA ILE A 116 -0.51 29.70 -12.24
C ILE A 116 -0.64 31.15 -12.73
N GLU A 117 -1.86 31.61 -12.97
CA GLU A 117 -2.14 33.00 -13.39
C GLU A 117 -1.76 34.02 -12.29
N SER A 118 -2.01 33.71 -11.02
CA SER A 118 -1.65 34.58 -9.90
C SER A 118 -0.18 34.51 -9.49
N GLY A 119 0.57 33.50 -9.95
CA GLY A 119 1.99 33.29 -9.62
C GLY A 119 2.24 32.81 -8.18
N ASP A 120 1.22 32.34 -7.46
CA ASP A 120 1.35 31.85 -6.09
C ASP A 120 1.97 30.45 -6.05
N LYS A 121 3.28 30.40 -5.80
CA LYS A 121 4.07 29.16 -5.82
C LYS A 121 3.61 28.12 -4.80
N GLU A 122 3.17 28.52 -3.61
CA GLU A 122 2.72 27.58 -2.58
C GLU A 122 1.38 26.93 -2.99
N VAL A 123 0.49 27.73 -3.55
CA VAL A 123 -0.81 27.28 -4.02
C VAL A 123 -0.67 26.42 -5.28
N ILE A 124 0.24 26.78 -6.20
CA ILE A 124 0.61 25.96 -7.36
C ILE A 124 1.08 24.57 -6.91
N GLU A 125 2.05 24.49 -6.00
CA GLU A 125 2.58 23.22 -5.49
C GLU A 125 1.47 22.34 -4.88
N LYS A 126 0.59 22.97 -4.08
CA LYS A 126 -0.53 22.29 -3.41
C LYS A 126 -1.54 21.73 -4.40
N PHE A 127 -1.97 22.50 -5.40
CA PHE A 127 -2.95 22.05 -6.38
C PHE A 127 -2.33 21.09 -7.41
N SER A 128 -1.08 21.33 -7.84
CA SER A 128 -0.32 20.44 -8.73
C SER A 128 -0.25 19.01 -8.20
N LYS A 129 0.02 18.85 -6.91
CA LYS A 129 -0.04 17.54 -6.24
C LYS A 129 -1.44 16.93 -6.30
N ARG A 130 -2.49 17.72 -6.12
CA ARG A 130 -3.87 17.21 -6.10
C ARG A 130 -4.39 16.77 -7.46
N THR A 131 -3.76 17.15 -8.58
CA THR A 131 -4.17 16.72 -9.92
C THR A 131 -3.60 15.36 -10.33
N VAL A 132 -2.66 14.80 -9.56
CA VAL A 132 -1.98 13.54 -9.89
C VAL A 132 -2.97 12.38 -10.05
N MET A 133 -2.77 11.63 -11.13
CA MET A 133 -3.50 10.41 -11.46
C MET A 133 -2.49 9.33 -11.87
N VAL A 134 -2.67 8.12 -11.34
CA VAL A 134 -1.97 6.93 -11.84
C VAL A 134 -2.67 6.46 -13.11
N THR A 135 -1.93 6.26 -14.19
CA THR A 135 -2.45 5.76 -15.47
C THR A 135 -2.12 4.28 -15.63
N LYS A 136 -2.76 3.63 -16.61
CA LYS A 136 -2.41 2.25 -16.98
C LYS A 136 -0.95 2.16 -17.43
N GLN A 137 -0.45 3.13 -18.18
CA GLN A 137 0.95 3.17 -18.63
C GLN A 137 1.92 3.16 -17.45
N HIS A 138 1.68 3.95 -16.39
CA HIS A 138 2.54 3.93 -15.21
C HIS A 138 2.61 2.54 -14.56
N ASN A 139 1.50 1.79 -14.55
CA ASN A 139 1.50 0.41 -14.04
C ASN A 139 2.27 -0.53 -14.97
N ASP A 140 2.07 -0.44 -16.27
CA ASP A 140 2.73 -1.29 -17.27
C ASP A 140 4.25 -1.05 -17.27
N ASP A 141 4.69 0.21 -17.17
CA ASP A 141 6.11 0.58 -17.01
C ASP A 141 6.71 -0.02 -15.73
N CYS A 142 6.01 0.09 -14.61
CA CYS A 142 6.44 -0.47 -13.34
C CYS A 142 6.53 -1.99 -13.39
N LYS A 143 5.55 -2.67 -14.00
CA LYS A 143 5.57 -4.13 -14.21
C LYS A 143 6.74 -4.56 -15.10
N LYS A 144 6.97 -3.86 -16.21
CA LYS A 144 8.13 -4.10 -17.10
C LYS A 144 9.43 -3.97 -16.31
N LEU A 145 9.61 -2.88 -15.57
CA LEU A 145 10.80 -2.65 -14.74
C LEU A 145 11.01 -3.76 -13.70
N LEU A 146 9.99 -4.08 -12.91
CA LEU A 146 10.10 -5.09 -11.86
C LEU A 146 10.38 -6.49 -12.43
N GLY A 147 9.79 -6.81 -13.58
CA GLY A 147 10.09 -8.05 -14.31
C GLY A 147 11.55 -8.10 -14.77
N LEU A 148 12.08 -7.01 -15.33
CA LEU A 148 13.50 -6.90 -15.68
C LEU A 148 14.42 -7.00 -14.46
N MET A 149 13.97 -6.54 -13.28
CA MET A 149 14.68 -6.70 -12.00
C MET A 149 14.59 -8.12 -11.43
N GLY A 150 13.86 -9.04 -12.06
CA GLY A 150 13.71 -10.43 -11.60
C GLY A 150 12.82 -10.59 -10.37
N LEU A 151 11.82 -9.71 -10.20
CA LEU A 151 10.96 -9.69 -9.01
C LEU A 151 9.58 -10.32 -9.28
N PRO A 152 9.01 -11.03 -8.30
CA PRO A 152 7.68 -11.61 -8.44
C PRO A 152 6.60 -10.52 -8.44
N LEU A 153 5.66 -10.70 -9.37
CA LEU A 153 4.52 -9.81 -9.58
C LEU A 153 3.22 -10.60 -9.39
N VAL A 154 2.27 -9.98 -8.70
CA VAL A 154 0.91 -10.50 -8.53
C VAL A 154 -0.06 -9.48 -9.11
N GLN A 155 -0.99 -9.97 -9.92
CA GLN A 155 -2.11 -9.19 -10.40
C GLN A 155 -3.33 -9.56 -9.56
N ALA A 156 -3.79 -8.64 -8.71
CA ALA A 156 -4.98 -8.88 -7.89
C ALA A 156 -6.22 -8.95 -8.79
N SER A 157 -7.21 -9.74 -8.33
CA SER A 157 -8.50 -9.87 -9.00
C SER A 157 -9.34 -8.59 -8.88
N SER A 158 -9.26 -7.92 -7.73
CA SER A 158 -9.89 -6.61 -7.50
C SER A 158 -8.87 -5.59 -6.97
N GLU A 159 -8.67 -5.51 -5.66
CA GLU A 159 -7.75 -4.55 -5.05
C GLU A 159 -6.54 -5.27 -4.45
N ALA A 160 -5.40 -4.61 -4.41
CA ALA A 160 -4.13 -5.18 -3.98
C ALA A 160 -4.12 -5.49 -2.49
N GLU A 161 -4.78 -4.68 -1.65
CA GLU A 161 -4.79 -4.83 -0.19
C GLU A 161 -5.39 -6.17 0.27
N PRO A 162 -6.59 -6.60 -0.19
CA PRO A 162 -7.12 -7.91 0.14
C PRO A 162 -6.26 -9.08 -0.35
N GLU A 163 -5.68 -8.98 -1.56
CA GLU A 163 -4.77 -9.99 -2.10
C GLU A 163 -3.50 -10.10 -1.24
N CYS A 164 -2.89 -8.97 -0.87
CA CYS A 164 -1.76 -8.92 0.04
C CYS A 164 -2.11 -9.52 1.41
N ALA A 165 -3.29 -9.18 1.95
CA ALA A 165 -3.75 -9.71 3.23
C ALA A 165 -3.91 -11.24 3.17
N ALA A 166 -4.46 -11.78 2.07
CA ALA A 166 -4.59 -13.22 1.85
C ALA A 166 -3.22 -13.92 1.81
N LEU A 167 -2.26 -13.39 1.04
CA LEU A 167 -0.89 -13.90 1.00
C LEU A 167 -0.20 -13.90 2.37
N CYS A 168 -0.51 -12.91 3.21
CA CYS A 168 0.03 -12.83 4.57
C CYS A 168 -0.64 -13.83 5.51
N LYS A 169 -1.95 -14.06 5.39
CA LYS A 169 -2.69 -15.06 6.18
C LYS A 169 -2.26 -16.49 5.85
N SER A 170 -1.98 -16.79 4.58
CA SER A 170 -1.49 -18.11 4.15
C SER A 170 -0.03 -18.37 4.51
N GLY A 171 0.68 -17.37 5.05
CA GLY A 171 2.09 -17.49 5.44
C GLY A 171 3.07 -17.39 4.27
N LYS A 172 2.61 -17.12 3.04
CA LYS A 172 3.46 -16.91 1.86
C LYS A 172 4.32 -15.65 1.97
N VAL A 173 3.84 -14.64 2.71
CA VAL A 173 4.63 -13.45 3.08
C VAL A 173 4.57 -13.18 4.58
N TYR A 174 5.60 -12.52 5.10
CA TYR A 174 5.69 -12.13 6.51
C TYR A 174 4.72 -11.00 6.85
N ALA A 175 4.60 -9.99 5.98
CA ALA A 175 3.75 -8.82 6.22
C ALA A 175 3.29 -8.18 4.92
N VAL A 176 2.26 -7.34 5.03
CA VAL A 176 1.79 -6.45 3.96
C VAL A 176 2.34 -5.06 4.17
N SER A 177 2.81 -4.41 3.10
CA SER A 177 3.22 -3.01 3.09
C SER A 177 2.27 -2.19 2.23
N SER A 178 1.46 -1.33 2.85
CA SER A 178 0.66 -0.30 2.20
C SER A 178 0.57 0.93 3.11
N GLU A 179 0.22 2.10 2.57
CA GLU A 179 -0.21 3.25 3.38
C GLU A 179 -1.72 3.25 3.63
N ASP A 180 -2.45 2.30 3.03
CA ASP A 180 -3.86 2.11 3.25
C ASP A 180 -4.15 1.26 4.50
N MET A 181 -4.94 1.81 5.41
CA MET A 181 -5.24 1.17 6.68
C MET A 181 -6.39 0.16 6.59
N ASP A 182 -7.16 0.16 5.50
CA ASP A 182 -8.18 -0.87 5.23
C ASP A 182 -7.57 -2.25 4.97
N THR A 183 -6.27 -2.33 4.69
CA THR A 183 -5.52 -3.60 4.71
C THR A 183 -5.75 -4.39 6.01
N LEU A 184 -5.88 -3.69 7.15
CA LEU A 184 -6.19 -4.33 8.43
C LEU A 184 -7.62 -4.90 8.48
N THR A 185 -8.60 -4.28 7.82
CA THR A 185 -9.99 -4.77 7.78
C THR A 185 -10.14 -6.02 6.91
N PHE A 186 -9.24 -6.22 5.94
CA PHE A 186 -9.11 -7.49 5.22
C PHE A 186 -8.41 -8.58 6.04
N GLY A 187 -7.99 -8.28 7.28
CA GLY A 187 -7.45 -9.28 8.21
C GLY A 187 -5.96 -9.57 8.05
N ALA A 188 -5.16 -8.63 7.51
CA ALA A 188 -3.71 -8.80 7.42
C ALA A 188 -3.08 -8.95 8.83
N PRO A 189 -2.45 -10.09 9.16
CA PRO A 189 -1.91 -10.33 10.50
C PRO A 189 -0.82 -9.32 10.90
N ARG A 190 0.02 -8.93 9.92
CA ARG A 190 1.11 -7.97 10.05
C ARG A 190 1.02 -6.96 8.92
N PHE A 191 0.85 -5.70 9.29
CA PHE A 191 0.69 -4.58 8.35
C PHE A 191 1.77 -3.54 8.59
N MET A 192 2.43 -3.07 7.54
CA MET A 192 3.56 -2.16 7.60
C MET A 192 3.28 -0.88 6.85
N ARG A 193 3.65 0.25 7.46
CA ARG A 193 3.66 1.56 6.83
C ARG A 193 5.08 2.09 6.73
N HIS A 194 5.27 2.98 5.77
CA HIS A 194 6.50 3.75 5.50
C HIS A 194 7.65 2.95 4.90
N LEU A 195 7.42 1.69 4.53
CA LEU A 195 8.42 0.86 3.86
C LEU A 195 8.80 1.44 2.49
N MET A 196 7.81 1.91 1.73
CA MET A 196 8.00 2.54 0.40
C MET A 196 8.18 4.06 0.47
N GLY A 197 8.20 4.63 1.67
CA GLY A 197 8.30 6.07 1.88
C GLY A 197 9.63 6.68 1.38
N PRO A 198 9.63 7.95 0.94
CA PRO A 198 10.79 8.58 0.29
C PRO A 198 11.97 8.85 1.22
N SER A 199 11.76 8.85 2.55
CA SER A 199 12.76 9.24 3.54
C SER A 199 13.13 8.08 4.46
N SER A 200 14.42 7.75 4.52
CA SER A 200 14.96 6.79 5.50
C SER A 200 14.85 7.27 6.96
N LYS A 201 14.51 8.55 7.18
CA LYS A 201 14.33 9.13 8.53
C LYS A 201 12.99 8.76 9.16
N ILE A 202 12.00 8.38 8.35
CA ILE A 202 10.71 7.94 8.88
C ILE A 202 10.84 6.45 9.19
N PRO A 203 10.65 6.04 10.46
CA PRO A 203 10.74 4.63 10.82
C PRO A 203 9.61 3.83 10.16
N VAL A 204 9.91 2.59 9.80
CA VAL A 204 8.88 1.62 9.39
C VAL A 204 8.02 1.31 10.61
N VAL A 205 6.69 1.37 10.45
CA VAL A 205 5.73 1.08 11.52
C VAL A 205 4.99 -0.21 11.17
N GLU A 206 5.18 -1.23 11.99
CA GLU A 206 4.51 -2.54 11.89
C GLU A 206 3.37 -2.63 12.90
N PHE A 207 2.16 -2.87 12.43
CA PHE A 207 0.94 -3.12 13.19
C PHE A 207 0.69 -4.63 13.27
N HIS A 208 0.30 -5.12 14.44
CA HIS A 208 -0.10 -6.51 14.66
C HIS A 208 -1.61 -6.57 14.90
N LEU A 209 -2.35 -7.19 13.98
CA LEU A 209 -3.82 -7.22 14.04
C LEU A 209 -4.34 -7.90 15.31
N GLU A 210 -3.74 -9.03 15.71
CA GLU A 210 -4.12 -9.74 16.94
C GLU A 210 -4.02 -8.85 18.19
N LYS A 211 -2.96 -8.04 18.29
CA LYS A 211 -2.78 -7.10 19.39
C LYS A 211 -3.79 -5.96 19.33
N ILE A 212 -4.14 -5.48 18.13
CA ILE A 212 -5.20 -4.48 17.95
C ILE A 212 -6.52 -5.02 18.51
N LEU A 213 -6.93 -6.21 18.07
CA LEU A 213 -8.18 -6.84 18.50
C LEU A 213 -8.20 -7.09 20.01
N THR A 214 -7.09 -7.58 20.56
CA THR A 214 -6.94 -7.85 22.00
C THR A 214 -7.00 -6.57 22.84
N GLU A 215 -6.24 -5.52 22.48
CA GLU A 215 -6.21 -4.26 23.25
C GLU A 215 -7.53 -3.47 23.11
N LEU A 216 -8.20 -3.55 21.96
CA LEU A 216 -9.53 -2.95 21.79
C LEU A 216 -10.64 -3.77 22.46
N ASN A 217 -10.39 -5.05 22.76
CA ASN A 217 -11.36 -6.05 23.17
C ASN A 217 -12.50 -6.20 22.15
N LEU A 218 -12.14 -6.40 20.88
CA LEU A 218 -13.08 -6.54 19.77
C LEU A 218 -12.81 -7.83 19.01
N THR A 219 -13.88 -8.43 18.49
CA THR A 219 -13.77 -9.45 17.44
C THR A 219 -13.39 -8.81 16.10
N MET A 220 -12.96 -9.62 15.13
CA MET A 220 -12.68 -9.13 13.78
C MET A 220 -13.92 -8.48 13.13
N ASP A 221 -15.11 -9.07 13.31
CA ASP A 221 -16.36 -8.52 12.77
C ASP A 221 -16.68 -7.14 13.36
N GLN A 222 -16.49 -6.99 14.68
CA GLN A 222 -16.65 -5.71 15.36
C GLN A 222 -15.61 -4.68 14.92
N PHE A 223 -14.39 -5.12 14.61
CA PHE A 223 -13.34 -4.25 14.10
C PHE A 223 -13.67 -3.75 12.68
N VAL A 224 -14.24 -4.60 11.82
CA VAL A 224 -14.74 -4.19 10.49
C VAL A 224 -15.87 -3.16 10.65
N ASP A 225 -16.85 -3.42 11.52
CA ASP A 225 -17.94 -2.48 11.80
C ASP A 225 -17.44 -1.14 12.34
N LEU A 226 -16.46 -1.18 13.26
CA LEU A 226 -15.77 0.02 13.76
C LEU A 226 -15.14 0.82 12.62
N CYS A 227 -14.46 0.16 11.69
CA CYS A 227 -13.78 0.82 10.57
C CYS A 227 -14.78 1.43 9.58
N MET A 228 -15.91 0.76 9.31
CA MET A 228 -17.00 1.32 8.51
C MET A 228 -17.59 2.59 9.16
N LEU A 229 -17.80 2.58 10.49
CA LEU A 229 -18.27 3.75 11.24
C LEU A 229 -17.26 4.90 11.28
N CYS A 230 -15.96 4.60 11.35
CA CYS A 230 -14.91 5.61 11.22
C CYS A 230 -14.96 6.29 9.84
N GLY A 231 -15.26 5.49 8.83
CA GLY A 231 -15.41 5.85 7.43
C GLY A 231 -14.38 5.16 6.56
N CYS A 232 -14.86 4.40 5.58
CA CYS A 232 -14.08 3.70 4.58
C CYS A 232 -14.42 4.21 3.17
N ASP A 233 -13.69 3.70 2.16
CA ASP A 233 -13.89 4.09 0.76
C ASP A 233 -15.10 3.41 0.08
N TYR A 234 -15.75 2.44 0.73
CA TYR A 234 -16.77 1.57 0.13
C TYR A 234 -18.22 1.96 0.45
N CYS A 235 -18.44 2.83 1.44
CA CYS A 235 -19.76 3.33 1.79
C CYS A 235 -19.72 4.76 2.33
N PRO A 236 -20.85 5.49 2.31
CA PRO A 236 -20.97 6.77 2.99
C PRO A 236 -20.73 6.64 4.52
N THR A 237 -20.33 7.74 5.15
CA THR A 237 -20.09 7.84 6.59
C THR A 237 -21.28 8.47 7.31
N ILE A 238 -21.60 8.04 8.53
CA ILE A 238 -22.59 8.72 9.38
C ILE A 238 -21.98 10.00 9.95
N ARG A 239 -22.58 11.16 9.61
CA ARG A 239 -22.08 12.46 10.07
C ARG A 239 -22.13 12.54 11.60
N GLY A 240 -21.04 13.01 12.20
CA GLY A 240 -20.92 13.18 13.66
C GLY A 240 -20.39 11.94 14.40
N ILE A 241 -20.20 10.82 13.71
CA ILE A 241 -19.50 9.65 14.25
C ILE A 241 -18.06 9.67 13.76
N GLY A 242 -17.11 9.81 14.68
CA GLY A 242 -15.68 9.64 14.44
C GLY A 242 -15.14 8.45 15.24
N GLY A 243 -13.85 8.12 15.10
CA GLY A 243 -13.30 6.87 15.64
C GLY A 243 -13.56 6.62 17.13
N GLN A 244 -13.45 7.64 17.99
CA GLN A 244 -13.72 7.48 19.43
C GLN A 244 -15.22 7.23 19.72
N THR A 245 -16.11 7.90 18.99
CA THR A 245 -17.56 7.67 19.10
C THR A 245 -17.93 6.30 18.55
N ALA A 246 -17.36 5.91 17.41
CA ALA A 246 -17.55 4.60 16.80
C ALA A 246 -17.14 3.47 17.75
N LEU A 247 -15.97 3.58 18.39
CA LEU A 247 -15.48 2.59 19.36
C LEU A 247 -16.43 2.46 20.57
N LYS A 248 -16.96 3.58 21.08
CA LYS A 248 -17.95 3.56 22.16
C LYS A 248 -19.24 2.85 21.75
N LEU A 249 -19.76 3.16 20.56
CA LEU A 249 -20.99 2.55 20.03
C LEU A 249 -20.82 1.05 19.83
N ILE A 250 -19.69 0.61 19.25
CA ILE A 250 -19.40 -0.82 19.06
C ILE A 250 -19.28 -1.55 20.40
N ARG A 251 -18.63 -0.96 21.40
CA ARG A 251 -18.56 -1.56 22.75
C ARG A 251 -19.92 -1.64 23.45
N GLN A 252 -20.81 -0.68 23.20
CA GLN A 252 -22.12 -0.63 23.83
C GLN A 252 -23.13 -1.57 23.17
N HIS A 253 -23.12 -1.66 21.84
CA HIS A 253 -24.17 -2.32 21.06
C HIS A 253 -23.70 -3.62 20.38
N GLY A 254 -22.39 -3.85 20.28
CA GLY A 254 -21.82 -5.10 19.80
C GLY A 254 -21.80 -5.29 18.28
N SER A 255 -22.73 -4.70 17.52
CA SER A 255 -22.81 -4.82 16.05
C SER A 255 -23.37 -3.56 15.39
N MET A 256 -23.12 -3.39 14.08
CA MET A 256 -23.70 -2.30 13.28
C MET A 256 -25.24 -2.29 13.36
N GLU A 257 -25.88 -3.46 13.27
CA GLU A 257 -27.33 -3.61 13.31
C GLU A 257 -27.91 -3.03 14.59
N SER A 258 -27.39 -3.44 15.75
CA SER A 258 -27.85 -2.95 17.05
C SER A 258 -27.58 -1.45 17.22
N ILE A 259 -26.49 -0.93 16.65
CA ILE A 259 -26.22 0.52 16.63
C ILE A 259 -27.32 1.23 15.86
N LEU A 260 -27.66 0.79 14.63
CA LEU A 260 -28.64 1.45 13.78
C LEU A 260 -30.07 1.41 14.32
N GLU A 261 -30.40 0.40 15.13
CA GLU A 261 -31.67 0.29 15.85
C GLU A 261 -31.75 1.28 17.02
N ASN A 262 -30.63 1.52 17.73
CA ASN A 262 -30.62 2.26 18.99
C ASN A 262 -30.03 3.67 18.89
N ILE A 263 -29.49 4.05 17.74
CA ILE A 263 -28.86 5.35 17.56
C ILE A 263 -29.89 6.49 17.54
N ASN A 264 -29.53 7.63 18.16
CA ASN A 264 -30.33 8.85 18.08
C ASN A 264 -30.33 9.38 16.63
N ARG A 265 -31.44 9.15 15.91
CA ARG A 265 -31.62 9.53 14.50
C ARG A 265 -31.78 11.03 14.26
N GLU A 266 -32.15 11.80 15.29
CA GLU A 266 -32.18 13.27 15.20
C GLU A 266 -30.76 13.84 15.12
N ARG A 267 -29.84 13.26 15.90
CA ARG A 267 -28.45 13.66 15.95
C ARG A 267 -27.62 13.04 14.83
N TYR A 268 -27.84 11.77 14.52
CA TYR A 268 -27.04 11.00 13.58
C TYR A 268 -27.87 10.59 12.37
N GLN A 269 -27.64 11.29 11.26
CA GLN A 269 -28.32 11.01 10.01
C GLN A 269 -27.65 9.82 9.32
N VAL A 270 -28.35 8.69 9.33
CA VAL A 270 -27.94 7.48 8.62
C VAL A 270 -28.23 7.67 7.13
N PRO A 271 -27.27 7.39 6.22
CA PRO A 271 -27.51 7.42 4.79
C PRO A 271 -28.68 6.52 4.39
N GLU A 272 -29.49 6.97 3.43
CA GLU A 272 -30.54 6.12 2.83
C GLU A 272 -29.88 4.95 2.09
N ASN A 273 -30.46 3.75 2.21
CA ASN A 273 -29.94 2.52 1.59
C ASN A 273 -28.45 2.28 1.87
N TRP A 274 -28.02 2.49 3.12
CA TRP A 274 -26.62 2.35 3.51
C TRP A 274 -26.14 0.90 3.34
N PRO A 275 -25.20 0.60 2.42
CA PRO A 275 -24.86 -0.78 2.02
C PRO A 275 -23.83 -1.41 2.96
N PHE A 276 -24.04 -1.31 4.28
CA PHE A 276 -23.05 -1.74 5.25
C PHE A 276 -22.89 -3.27 5.26
N GLN A 277 -23.91 -4.03 4.88
CA GLN A 277 -23.86 -5.49 4.82
C GLN A 277 -23.01 -5.95 3.64
N GLU A 278 -23.17 -5.34 2.47
CA GLU A 278 -22.38 -5.61 1.28
C GLU A 278 -20.91 -5.22 1.49
N VAL A 279 -20.66 -4.09 2.16
CA VAL A 279 -19.29 -3.69 2.53
C VAL A 279 -18.68 -4.65 3.55
N ARG A 280 -19.45 -5.10 4.55
CA ARG A 280 -18.97 -6.10 5.50
C ARG A 280 -18.62 -7.42 4.79
N HIS A 281 -19.46 -7.86 3.86
CA HIS A 281 -19.19 -9.03 3.04
C HIS A 281 -17.92 -8.83 2.21
N LEU A 282 -17.73 -7.68 1.57
CA LEU A 282 -16.50 -7.34 0.83
C LEU A 282 -15.24 -7.47 1.69
N PHE A 283 -15.27 -7.02 2.95
CA PHE A 283 -14.11 -7.14 3.84
C PHE A 283 -13.86 -8.57 4.34
N LYS A 284 -14.93 -9.35 4.57
CA LYS A 284 -14.83 -10.73 5.07
C LYS A 284 -14.46 -11.73 3.98
N GLU A 285 -15.04 -11.56 2.80
CA GLU A 285 -14.92 -12.44 1.64
C GLU A 285 -14.54 -11.60 0.40
N PRO A 286 -13.35 -10.97 0.40
CA PRO A 286 -12.91 -10.19 -0.74
C PRO A 286 -12.66 -11.07 -1.96
N LEU A 287 -12.84 -10.50 -3.15
CA LEU A 287 -12.46 -11.15 -4.40
C LEU A 287 -10.93 -11.16 -4.53
N ILE A 288 -10.33 -12.33 -4.26
CA ILE A 288 -8.90 -12.61 -4.37
C ILE A 288 -8.64 -13.70 -5.41
N CYS A 289 -7.39 -13.81 -5.86
CA CYS A 289 -6.96 -14.92 -6.71
C CYS A 289 -7.13 -16.27 -5.99
N ALA A 290 -7.61 -17.28 -6.71
CA ALA A 290 -7.77 -18.62 -6.16
C ALA A 290 -6.42 -19.21 -5.74
N ASP A 291 -6.40 -20.08 -4.72
CA ASP A 291 -5.16 -20.60 -4.13
C ASP A 291 -4.27 -21.35 -5.14
N ASP A 292 -4.88 -22.03 -6.11
CA ASP A 292 -4.20 -22.71 -7.23
C ASP A 292 -3.65 -21.75 -8.29
N GLN A 293 -4.12 -20.51 -8.30
CA GLN A 293 -3.67 -19.43 -9.18
C GLN A 293 -2.64 -18.51 -8.49
N GLN A 294 -2.40 -18.68 -7.19
CA GLN A 294 -1.41 -17.88 -6.48
C GLN A 294 0.01 -18.29 -6.93
N PRO A 295 0.84 -17.36 -7.43
CA PRO A 295 2.14 -17.72 -7.99
C PRO A 295 3.11 -18.19 -6.90
N ASP A 296 3.95 -19.16 -7.24
CA ASP A 296 5.17 -19.42 -6.49
C ASP A 296 6.12 -18.25 -6.69
N PHE A 297 6.57 -17.64 -5.60
CA PHE A 297 7.45 -16.49 -5.68
C PHE A 297 8.88 -16.92 -6.01
N ALA A 298 9.30 -16.63 -7.23
CA ALA A 298 10.69 -16.74 -7.66
C ALA A 298 11.32 -15.35 -7.79
N TRP A 299 12.46 -15.17 -7.13
CA TRP A 299 13.36 -14.04 -7.38
C TRP A 299 14.46 -14.55 -8.31
N THR A 300 14.49 -14.06 -9.54
CA THR A 300 15.44 -14.50 -10.58
C THR A 300 16.52 -13.46 -10.76
N ASP A 301 17.62 -13.84 -11.42
CA ASP A 301 18.67 -12.89 -11.76
C ASP A 301 18.12 -11.73 -12.61
N PRO A 302 18.62 -10.50 -12.41
CA PRO A 302 18.12 -9.33 -13.12
C PRO A 302 18.62 -9.32 -14.58
N ASP A 303 17.76 -8.91 -15.51
CA ASP A 303 18.16 -8.60 -16.89
C ASP A 303 18.87 -7.24 -16.94
N VAL A 304 20.18 -7.27 -16.67
CA VAL A 304 21.03 -6.08 -16.65
C VAL A 304 20.93 -5.26 -17.94
N LYS A 305 20.90 -5.92 -19.10
CA LYS A 305 20.83 -5.24 -20.40
C LYS A 305 19.47 -4.59 -20.59
N GLY A 306 18.40 -5.32 -20.28
CA GLY A 306 17.04 -4.81 -20.36
C GLY A 306 16.79 -3.63 -19.42
N ILE A 307 17.32 -3.67 -18.17
CA ILE A 307 17.22 -2.55 -17.23
C ILE A 307 17.92 -1.30 -17.77
N ILE A 308 19.13 -1.44 -18.32
CA ILE A 308 19.89 -0.31 -18.87
C ILE A 308 19.16 0.28 -20.07
N ASN A 309 18.76 -0.55 -21.05
CA ASN A 309 18.00 -0.07 -22.20
C ASN A 309 16.72 0.66 -21.75
N PHE A 310 15.94 0.05 -20.85
CA PHE A 310 14.67 0.64 -20.43
C PHE A 310 14.83 1.94 -19.62
N LEU A 311 15.75 2.00 -18.65
CA LEU A 311 15.89 3.19 -17.80
C LEU A 311 16.74 4.27 -18.47
N VAL A 312 17.86 3.91 -19.09
CA VAL A 312 18.84 4.87 -19.62
C VAL A 312 18.45 5.32 -21.01
N GLU A 313 18.26 4.37 -21.93
CA GLU A 313 18.05 4.68 -23.36
C GLU A 313 16.62 5.18 -23.61
N GLU A 314 15.60 4.46 -23.11
CA GLU A 314 14.19 4.84 -23.31
C GLU A 314 13.74 5.99 -22.38
N ASN A 315 14.21 6.01 -21.12
CA ASN A 315 13.69 6.92 -20.09
C ASN A 315 14.67 8.00 -19.58
N GLY A 316 15.88 8.08 -20.15
CA GLY A 316 16.82 9.18 -19.89
C GLY A 316 17.47 9.19 -18.50
N PHE A 317 17.54 8.04 -17.82
CA PHE A 317 18.21 7.94 -16.53
C PHE A 317 19.74 8.00 -16.68
N SER A 318 20.43 8.41 -15.61
CA SER A 318 21.90 8.37 -15.60
C SER A 318 22.44 6.94 -15.61
N ASP A 319 23.13 6.57 -16.69
CA ASP A 319 23.79 5.26 -16.86
C ASP A 319 24.64 4.87 -15.64
N TYR A 320 25.52 5.77 -15.20
CA TYR A 320 26.36 5.56 -14.03
C TYR A 320 25.55 5.20 -12.77
N ARG A 321 24.44 5.93 -12.49
CA ARG A 321 23.62 5.67 -11.30
C ARG A 321 22.86 4.35 -11.41
N VAL A 322 22.33 4.03 -12.59
CA VAL A 322 21.62 2.78 -12.86
C VAL A 322 22.54 1.59 -12.69
N ARG A 323 23.74 1.61 -13.29
CA ARG A 323 24.73 0.53 -13.14
C ARG A 323 25.14 0.30 -11.68
N LYS A 324 25.36 1.38 -10.93
CA LYS A 324 25.68 1.27 -9.49
C LYS A 324 24.54 0.66 -8.68
N ALA A 325 23.29 0.92 -9.06
CA ALA A 325 22.13 0.31 -8.43
C ALA A 325 21.99 -1.17 -8.81
N ILE A 326 22.24 -1.54 -10.06
CA ILE A 326 22.24 -2.94 -10.53
C ILE A 326 23.26 -3.78 -9.75
N GLN A 327 24.47 -3.27 -9.52
CA GLN A 327 25.49 -3.96 -8.71
C GLN A 327 24.97 -4.34 -7.31
N LYS A 328 24.11 -3.50 -6.71
CA LYS A 328 23.48 -3.81 -5.42
C LYS A 328 22.43 -4.90 -5.53
N ILE A 329 21.65 -4.90 -6.61
CA ILE A 329 20.65 -5.96 -6.88
C ILE A 329 21.36 -7.31 -6.99
N GLU A 330 22.40 -7.40 -7.83
CA GLU A 330 23.18 -8.62 -8.02
C GLU A 330 23.81 -9.12 -6.71
N ALA A 331 24.40 -8.21 -5.93
CA ALA A 331 24.98 -8.55 -4.63
C ALA A 331 23.91 -9.08 -3.63
N ALA A 332 22.74 -8.45 -3.59
CA ALA A 332 21.63 -8.88 -2.74
C ALA A 332 21.10 -10.27 -3.12
N MET A 333 20.94 -10.54 -4.42
CA MET A 333 20.46 -11.83 -4.92
C MET A 333 21.44 -12.97 -4.63
N ASN A 334 22.74 -12.73 -4.81
CA ASN A 334 23.80 -13.70 -4.49
C ASN A 334 23.88 -14.04 -2.99
N ASN A 335 23.75 -13.04 -2.11
CA ASN A 335 23.73 -13.26 -0.66
C ASN A 335 22.51 -14.08 -0.20
N THR A 336 21.41 -13.98 -0.94
CA THR A 336 20.21 -14.74 -0.65
C THR A 336 20.39 -16.22 -0.97
N GLN A 337 21.00 -16.55 -2.11
CA GLN A 337 21.29 -17.94 -2.51
C GLN A 337 22.29 -18.62 -1.55
N SER A 338 23.35 -17.92 -1.14
CA SER A 338 24.34 -18.46 -0.20
C SER A 338 23.77 -18.71 1.21
N SER A 339 22.79 -17.90 1.66
CA SER A 339 22.10 -18.12 2.93
C SER A 339 21.28 -19.42 2.95
N ILE A 340 20.70 -19.81 1.82
CA ILE A 340 19.92 -21.05 1.66
C ILE A 340 20.86 -22.26 1.66
N GLN A 341 21.97 -22.22 0.92
CA GLN A 341 23.00 -23.27 0.97
C GLN A 341 23.59 -23.46 2.37
N ASN A 342 23.84 -22.35 3.08
CA ASN A 342 24.35 -22.38 4.45
C ASN A 342 23.31 -22.91 5.47
N PHE A 343 22.02 -22.70 5.22
CA PHE A 343 20.94 -23.26 6.04
C PHE A 343 20.85 -24.78 5.88
N PHE A 344 20.97 -25.30 4.65
CA PHE A 344 20.98 -26.75 4.41
C PHE A 344 22.25 -27.42 4.96
N THR A 345 23.44 -26.85 4.77
CA THR A 345 24.70 -27.43 5.31
C THR A 345 24.74 -27.46 6.84
N LYS A 346 24.15 -26.49 7.54
CA LYS A 346 24.05 -26.51 9.02
C LYS A 346 23.04 -27.53 9.56
N ASN A 347 22.01 -27.89 8.80
CA ASN A 347 21.01 -28.87 9.24
C ASN A 347 21.43 -30.31 8.90
N PHE A 348 22.20 -30.54 7.84
CA PHE A 348 22.77 -31.86 7.55
C PHE A 348 23.97 -32.22 8.46
N SER A 349 24.68 -31.23 9.02
CA SER A 349 25.77 -31.48 9.98
C SER A 349 25.31 -31.77 11.41
N LYS A 350 24.00 -31.66 11.70
CA LYS A 350 23.41 -32.00 13.02
C LYS A 350 22.63 -33.32 13.04
N GLY A 351 22.62 -34.07 11.93
CA GLY A 351 21.94 -35.37 11.80
C GLY A 351 22.86 -36.60 11.87
N CYS A 352 24.16 -36.41 11.99
CA CYS A 352 25.14 -37.49 12.18
C CYS A 352 26.09 -37.10 13.32
N GLY A 353 25.71 -37.45 14.55
CA GLY A 353 26.51 -37.24 15.75
C GLY A 353 25.91 -37.99 16.91
#